data_AF-A0A4Y2J3Y3-F1
#
_entry.id   AF-A0A4Y2J3Y3-F1
#
_cell.length_a   1.000
_cell.length_b   1.000
_cell.length_c   1.000
_cell.angle_alpha   90.00
_cell.angle_beta   90.00
_cell.angle_gamma   90.00
#
_symmetry.space_group_name_H-M   'P 1'
#
loop_
_entity.id
_entity.type
_entity.pdbx_description
1 polymer ?
#
loop_
_entity_poly.entity_id
_entity_poly.type
_entity_poly.pdbx_seq_one_letter_code
_entity_poly.pdbx_strand_id
1 'polypeptide(L)'
;MTTVDPWSSCEIQKAQLEDPVIKPILEKKLNLADRPSWQEITPKSPATKRYWALWDSLHLKDGVLYRKWESDDGNSCRWQLILPKSRIPEVL
;
A
#
# COMPACT_ATOMS: atom_id res chain seq x y z
N MET A 1 12.95 -24.72 14.71
CA MET A 1 12.32 -23.39 14.76
C MET A 1 12.24 -22.87 13.34
N THR A 2 11.05 -22.75 12.76
CA THR A 2 10.88 -22.11 11.45
C THR A 2 11.00 -20.60 11.65
N THR A 3 12.12 -20.02 11.24
CA THR A 3 12.29 -18.58 11.12
C THR A 3 11.28 -18.08 10.10
N VAL A 4 10.28 -17.32 10.56
CA VAL A 4 9.32 -16.65 9.68
C VAL A 4 10.10 -15.63 8.85
N ASP A 5 9.96 -15.71 7.53
CA ASP A 5 10.58 -14.74 6.64
C ASP A 5 9.93 -13.35 6.85
N PRO A 6 10.68 -12.32 7.29
CA PRO A 6 10.14 -10.98 7.52
C PRO A 6 9.64 -10.30 6.24
N TRP A 7 10.05 -10.80 5.07
CA TRP A 7 9.61 -10.33 3.75
C TRP A 7 8.46 -11.16 3.16
N SER A 8 7.94 -12.13 3.92
CA SER A 8 6.73 -12.85 3.51
C SER A 8 5.54 -11.91 3.39
N SER A 9 4.61 -12.22 2.47
CA SER A 9 3.41 -11.39 2.25
C SER A 9 2.60 -11.16 3.54
N CYS A 10 2.55 -12.16 4.43
CA CYS A 10 1.87 -12.05 5.72
C CYS A 10 2.52 -10.99 6.63
N GLU A 11 3.85 -11.05 6.79
CA GLU A 11 4.58 -10.10 7.63
C GLU A 11 4.57 -8.68 7.05
N ILE A 12 4.61 -8.54 5.73
CA ILE A 12 4.52 -7.24 5.06
C ILE A 12 3.11 -6.67 5.14
N GLN A 13 2.08 -7.48 4.93
CA GLN A 13 0.68 -7.05 5.10
C GLN A 13 0.44 -6.57 6.52
N LYS A 14 0.90 -7.35 7.51
CA LYS A 14 0.80 -6.99 8.94
C LYS A 14 1.48 -5.64 9.21
N ALA A 15 2.71 -5.45 8.72
CA ALA A 15 3.43 -4.18 8.89
C ALA A 15 2.72 -3.00 8.20
N GLN A 16 2.07 -3.21 7.05
CA GLN A 16 1.24 -2.19 6.39
C GLN A 16 -0.03 -1.85 7.19
N LEU A 17 -0.64 -2.84 7.85
CA LEU A 17 -1.79 -2.65 8.74
C LEU A 17 -1.43 -1.98 10.07
N GLU A 18 -0.16 -2.06 10.48
CA GLU A 18 0.36 -1.35 11.66
C GLU A 18 0.77 0.10 11.33
N ASP A 19 1.06 0.41 10.06
CA ASP A 19 1.43 1.77 9.63
C ASP A 19 0.19 2.69 9.56
N PRO A 20 0.11 3.76 10.38
CA PRO A 20 -1.07 4.62 10.45
C PRO A 20 -1.33 5.42 9.16
N VAL A 21 -0.34 5.53 8.27
CA VAL A 21 -0.48 6.22 6.99
C VAL A 21 -1.06 5.28 5.93
N ILE A 22 -0.60 4.02 5.89
CA ILE A 22 -0.95 3.02 4.87
C ILE A 22 -2.23 2.28 5.24
N LYS A 23 -2.39 1.91 6.53
CA LYS A 23 -3.52 1.15 7.06
C LYS A 23 -4.88 1.62 6.53
N PRO A 24 -5.23 2.92 6.58
CA PRO A 24 -6.55 3.36 6.12
C PRO A 24 -6.80 3.11 4.63
N ILE A 25 -5.76 3.11 3.80
CA ILE A 25 -5.87 2.84 2.36
C ILE A 25 -5.97 1.33 2.11
N LEU A 26 -5.15 0.54 2.82
CA LEU A 26 -5.16 -0.91 2.73
C LEU A 26 -6.51 -1.48 3.17
N GLU A 27 -7.03 -1.05 4.32
CA GLU A 27 -8.36 -1.45 4.81
C GLU A 27 -9.45 -1.11 3.80
N LYS A 28 -9.38 0.06 3.15
CA LYS A 28 -10.36 0.44 2.12
C LYS A 28 -10.23 -0.44 0.88
N LYS A 29 -9.02 -0.75 0.40
CA LYS A 29 -8.81 -1.65 -0.76
C LYS A 29 -9.26 -3.09 -0.48
N LEU A 30 -9.18 -3.54 0.77
CA LEU A 30 -9.63 -4.88 1.16
C LEU A 30 -11.16 -4.96 1.25
N ASN A 31 -11.83 -3.88 1.69
CA ASN A 31 -13.26 -3.90 2.01
C ASN A 31 -14.17 -3.27 0.95
N LEU A 32 -13.64 -2.40 0.07
CA LEU A 32 -14.42 -1.66 -0.92
C LEU A 32 -13.86 -1.90 -2.32
N ALA A 33 -14.76 -2.03 -3.31
CA ALA A 33 -14.39 -1.98 -4.72
C ALA A 33 -13.99 -0.55 -5.14
N ASP A 34 -14.63 0.46 -4.56
CA ASP A 34 -14.54 1.85 -5.00
C ASP A 34 -13.62 2.72 -4.14
N ARG A 35 -13.14 3.81 -4.76
CA ARG A 35 -12.30 4.83 -4.09
C ARG A 35 -13.08 5.52 -2.96
N PRO A 36 -12.48 5.66 -1.75
CA PRO A 36 -13.11 6.43 -0.67
C PRO A 36 -13.47 7.84 -1.10
N SER A 37 -14.50 8.41 -0.50
CA SER A 37 -14.86 9.81 -0.76
C SER A 37 -13.81 10.77 -0.20
N TRP A 38 -13.78 12.00 -0.72
CA TRP A 38 -12.87 13.03 -0.22
C TRP A 38 -13.15 13.39 1.26
N GLN A 39 -14.41 13.34 1.69
CA GLN A 39 -14.81 13.66 3.06
C GLN A 39 -14.22 12.66 4.08
N GLU A 40 -14.20 11.38 3.74
CA GLU A 40 -13.60 10.33 4.59
C GLU A 40 -12.08 10.47 4.75
N ILE A 41 -11.42 11.11 3.78
CA ILE A 41 -9.96 11.21 3.68
C ILE A 41 -9.43 12.58 4.14
N THR A 42 -10.27 13.61 4.10
CA THR A 42 -9.96 14.96 4.58
C THR A 42 -9.36 15.00 5.99
N PRO A 43 -9.85 14.25 7.01
CA PRO A 43 -9.27 14.27 8.34
C PRO A 43 -7.96 13.45 8.47
N LYS A 44 -7.53 12.74 7.42
CA LYS A 44 -6.33 11.89 7.45
C LYS A 44 -5.06 12.68 7.16
N SER A 45 -3.92 12.05 7.40
CA SER A 45 -2.60 12.66 7.20
C SER A 45 -2.36 13.06 5.73
N PRO A 46 -1.50 14.07 5.46
CA PRO A 46 -1.11 14.42 4.09
C PRO A 46 -0.54 13.24 3.29
N ALA A 47 0.20 12.33 3.93
CA ALA A 47 0.75 11.15 3.27
C ALA A 47 -0.36 10.16 2.87
N THR A 48 -1.36 9.95 3.73
CA THR A 48 -2.55 9.13 3.39
C THR A 48 -3.32 9.73 2.22
N LYS A 49 -3.47 11.06 2.19
CA LYS A 49 -4.10 11.78 1.06
C LYS A 49 -3.37 11.59 -0.25
N ARG A 50 -2.03 11.52 -0.24
CA ARG A 50 -1.22 11.21 -1.43
C ARG A 50 -1.50 9.81 -1.97
N TYR A 51 -1.58 8.81 -1.09
CA TYR A 51 -1.96 7.46 -1.50
C TYR A 51 -3.39 7.39 -2.02
N TRP A 52 -4.32 8.13 -1.42
CA TRP A 52 -5.68 8.26 -1.96
C TRP A 52 -5.71 8.86 -3.36
N ALA A 53 -4.89 9.89 -3.64
CA ALA A 53 -4.79 10.47 -4.98
C ALA A 53 -4.22 9.47 -6.01
N LEU A 54 -3.45 8.49 -5.55
CA LEU A 54 -2.89 7.40 -6.36
C LEU A 54 -3.79 6.15 -6.41
N TRP A 55 -5.03 6.21 -5.90
CA TRP A 55 -5.89 5.04 -5.69
C TRP A 55 -5.96 4.08 -6.88
N ASP A 56 -6.13 4.59 -8.10
CA ASP A 56 -6.31 3.77 -9.30
C ASP A 56 -5.04 3.02 -9.67
N SER A 57 -3.88 3.53 -9.26
CA SER A 57 -2.59 2.87 -9.41
C SER A 57 -2.26 1.89 -8.27
N LEU A 58 -3.07 1.85 -7.20
CA LEU A 58 -2.84 0.96 -6.06
C LEU A 58 -3.60 -0.34 -6.22
N HIS A 59 -2.91 -1.47 -6.07
CA HIS A 59 -3.51 -2.79 -6.17
C HIS A 59 -3.04 -3.70 -5.04
N LEU A 60 -3.87 -4.69 -4.73
CA LEU A 60 -3.54 -5.75 -3.78
C LEU A 60 -2.92 -6.94 -4.52
N LYS A 61 -1.89 -7.52 -3.92
CA LYS A 61 -1.36 -8.84 -4.27
C LYS A 61 -1.21 -9.62 -2.98
N ASP A 62 -1.94 -10.73 -2.86
CA ASP A 62 -1.98 -11.54 -1.63
C ASP A 62 -2.22 -10.70 -0.36
N GLY A 63 -3.10 -9.69 -0.48
CA GLY A 63 -3.44 -8.78 0.61
C GLY A 63 -2.41 -7.68 0.92
N VAL A 64 -1.28 -7.63 0.20
CA VAL A 64 -0.25 -6.59 0.31
C VAL A 64 -0.51 -5.48 -0.71
N LEU A 65 -0.33 -4.23 -0.28
CA LEU A 65 -0.51 -3.05 -1.13
C LEU A 65 0.72 -2.76 -2.00
N TYR A 66 0.51 -2.70 -3.31
CA TYR A 66 1.49 -2.29 -4.30
C TYR A 66 0.99 -1.10 -5.10
N ARG A 67 1.91 -0.31 -5.64
CA ARG A 67 1.65 0.65 -6.70
C ARG A 67 2.07 0.07 -8.05
N LYS A 68 1.16 0.06 -9.01
CA LYS A 68 1.44 -0.18 -10.42
C LYS A 68 1.84 1.14 -11.06
N TRP A 69 2.92 1.12 -11.83
CA TRP A 69 3.28 2.21 -12.72
C TRP A 69 3.38 1.66 -14.13
N GLU A 70 2.74 2.34 -15.07
CA GLU A 70 2.84 2.05 -16.50
C GLU A 70 3.60 3.20 -17.17
N SER A 71 4.47 2.87 -18.13
CA SER A 71 5.12 3.88 -18.96
C SER A 71 4.12 4.48 -19.94
N ASP A 72 4.39 5.72 -20.36
CA ASP A 72 3.52 6.45 -21.30
C ASP A 72 3.37 5.75 -22.66
N ASP A 73 4.35 4.92 -23.05
CA ASP A 73 4.32 4.09 -24.25
C ASP A 73 3.62 2.74 -24.06
N GLY A 74 3.14 2.44 -22.84
CA GLY A 74 2.47 1.19 -22.48
C GLY A 74 3.39 -0.04 -22.41
N ASN A 75 4.68 0.07 -22.72
CA ASN A 75 5.58 -1.08 -22.85
C ASN A 75 6.16 -1.57 -21.51
N SER A 76 6.07 -0.77 -20.45
CA SER A 76 6.59 -1.14 -19.13
C SER A 76 5.50 -1.10 -18.07
N CYS A 77 5.37 -2.19 -17.33
CA CYS A 77 4.58 -2.25 -16.10
C CYS A 77 5.51 -2.57 -14.93
N ARG A 78 5.68 -1.63 -14.00
CA ARG A 78 6.46 -1.83 -12.77
C ARG A 78 5.55 -1.89 -11.56
N TRP A 79 5.86 -2.83 -10.68
CA TRP A 79 5.19 -2.99 -9.39
C TRP A 79 6.13 -2.51 -8.29
N GLN A 80 5.67 -1.55 -7.50
CA GLN A 80 6.40 -0.99 -6.37
C GLN A 80 5.69 -1.38 -5.08
N LEU A 81 6.40 -2.05 -4.18
CA LEU A 81 5.88 -2.34 -2.85
C LEU A 81 5.71 -1.03 -2.08
N ILE A 82 4.54 -0.82 -1.48
CA ILE A 82 4.34 0.30 -0.54
C ILE A 82 4.97 -0.08 0.79
N LEU A 83 6.21 0.34 1.02
CA LEU A 83 6.95 -0.02 2.23
C LEU A 83 6.37 0.72 3.46
N PRO A 84 5.99 0.00 4.52
CA PRO A 84 5.68 0.62 5.81
C PRO A 84 6.94 1.17 6.45
N LYS A 85 6.79 2.23 7.26
CA LYS A 85 7.94 2.92 7.86
C LYS A 85 8.85 2.00 8.68
N SER A 86 8.28 0.99 9.34
CA SER A 86 9.01 0.00 10.13
C SER A 86 10.01 -0.83 9.32
N ARG A 87 9.82 -0.96 8.00
CA ARG A 87 10.66 -1.78 7.10
C ARG A 87 11.69 -0.97 6.30
N ILE A 88 11.65 0.36 6.38
CA ILE A 88 12.60 1.23 5.66
C ILE A 88 14.06 0.95 6.04
N PRO A 89 14.43 0.73 7.33
CA PRO A 89 15.83 0.47 7.71
C PRO A 89 16.43 -0.80 7.11
N GLU A 90 15.60 -1.71 6.58
CA GLU A 90 16.06 -2.98 5.98
C GLU A 90 16.35 -2.86 4.47
N VAL A 91 16.02 -1.72 3.86
CA VAL A 91 16.11 -1.48 2.39
C VAL A 91 17.09 -0.35 2.04
N LEU A 92 17.43 0.51 3.01
CA LEU A 92 18.40 1.61 2.86
C LEU A 92 19.80 1.18 3.29
#